data_AF-A0A2E5JKH8-F1
#
_entry.id   AF-A0A2E5JKH8-F1
#
_cell.length_a   1.000
_cell.length_b   1.000
_cell.length_c   1.000
_cell.angle_alpha   90.00
_cell.angle_beta   90.00
_cell.angle_gamma   90.00
#
_symmetry.space_group_name_H-M   'P 1'
#
loop_
_entity.id
_entity.type
_entity.pdbx_description
1 polymer ?
#
loop_
_entity_poly.entity_id
_entity_poly.type
_entity_poly.pdbx_seq_one_letter_code
_entity_poly.pdbx_strand_id
1 'polypeptide(L)'
;MKALFVLVSALILSTSGFAAERTIELNSKKVIVGKLDQARGQAAQATLEVVRTSETPDLVELVFNFKQGDYVCTEYRTRTVYEPGYYRVVCNTDRYGRQYCRRIYTGGYYRTYEECVRNEYRLFDDARVLKLNFKKAANLTAGERETFTVNFAQRGIDSSRFNYTATSDNAAYDITFSTFLRKDTFFFKLK
;
A
#
# COMPACT_ATOMS: atom_id res chain seq x y z
N MET A 1 -34.20 -7.10 63.98
CA MET A 1 -34.61 -7.63 62.66
C MET A 1 -34.08 -6.69 61.58
N LYS A 2 -32.85 -6.94 61.12
CA LYS A 2 -32.14 -6.12 60.15
C LYS A 2 -31.38 -7.06 59.21
N ALA A 3 -31.33 -6.65 57.95
CA ALA A 3 -30.42 -7.09 56.90
C ALA A 3 -30.64 -8.49 56.34
N LEU A 4 -31.37 -8.57 55.23
CA LEU A 4 -30.92 -9.25 54.01
C LEU A 4 -31.83 -8.81 52.86
N PHE A 5 -31.34 -8.90 51.62
CA PHE A 5 -31.95 -8.42 50.36
C PHE A 5 -31.76 -6.94 50.08
N VAL A 6 -30.67 -6.60 49.40
CA VAL A 6 -30.63 -5.89 48.10
C VAL A 6 -29.14 -5.77 47.74
N LEU A 7 -28.58 -6.75 47.02
CA LEU A 7 -27.21 -6.67 46.51
C LEU A 7 -26.99 -7.58 45.29
N VAL A 8 -27.85 -7.47 44.26
CA VAL A 8 -27.66 -8.15 42.96
C VAL A 8 -28.17 -7.29 41.79
N SER A 9 -27.83 -6.00 41.73
CA SER A 9 -28.30 -5.14 40.62
C SER A 9 -27.32 -4.02 40.24
N ALA A 10 -26.01 -4.29 40.24
CA ALA A 10 -25.03 -3.31 39.79
C ALA A 10 -23.81 -4.00 39.16
N LEU A 11 -24.00 -4.75 38.06
CA LEU A 11 -22.86 -5.24 37.28
C LEU A 11 -23.20 -5.54 35.82
N ILE A 12 -23.79 -4.58 35.11
CA ILE A 12 -23.75 -4.54 33.64
C ILE A 12 -23.57 -3.09 33.19
N LEU A 13 -22.40 -2.53 33.45
CA LEU A 13 -21.86 -1.42 32.66
C LEU A 13 -20.95 -2.05 31.62
N SER A 14 -21.57 -2.59 30.58
CA SER A 14 -20.88 -3.00 29.36
C SER A 14 -20.22 -1.76 28.75
N THR A 15 -18.90 -1.66 28.98
CA THR A 15 -18.01 -0.73 28.29
C THR A 15 -17.93 -1.13 26.82
N SER A 16 -18.85 -0.63 25.99
CA SER A 16 -18.61 -0.52 24.56
C SER A 16 -17.53 0.55 24.38
N GLY A 17 -16.28 0.12 24.34
CA GLY A 17 -15.17 0.96 23.89
C GLY A 17 -15.43 1.33 22.44
N PHE A 18 -15.94 2.54 22.22
CA PHE A 18 -15.94 3.16 20.91
C PHE A 18 -14.48 3.25 20.46
N ALA A 19 -14.14 2.56 19.37
CA ALA A 19 -12.91 2.84 18.65
C ALA A 19 -12.95 4.33 18.30
N ALA A 20 -12.03 5.12 18.85
CA ALA A 20 -11.98 6.55 18.60
C ALA A 20 -11.78 6.75 17.10
N GLU A 21 -12.84 7.18 16.42
CA GLU A 21 -12.82 7.59 15.03
C GLU A 21 -11.78 8.70 14.90
N ARG A 22 -10.74 8.45 14.11
CA ARG A 22 -9.57 9.34 14.06
C ARG A 22 -9.83 10.40 13.00
N THR A 23 -10.34 11.55 13.42
CA THR A 23 -10.50 12.72 12.55
C THR A 23 -9.14 13.36 12.26
N ILE A 24 -8.83 13.57 10.98
CA ILE A 24 -7.58 14.17 10.51
C ILE A 24 -7.87 15.37 9.62
N GLU A 25 -7.42 16.55 10.04
CA GLU A 25 -7.49 17.75 9.20
C GLU A 25 -6.41 17.74 8.11
N LEU A 26 -6.81 18.06 6.88
CA LEU A 26 -5.96 18.04 5.69
C LEU A 26 -5.31 19.41 5.46
N ASN A 27 -4.54 19.90 6.42
CA ASN A 27 -3.91 21.23 6.38
C ASN A 27 -2.54 21.27 5.68
N SER A 28 -2.07 20.15 5.13
CA SER A 28 -0.76 20.05 4.51
C SER A 28 -0.75 19.10 3.32
N LYS A 29 0.23 19.26 2.41
CA LYS A 29 0.37 18.41 1.22
C LYS A 29 0.67 16.95 1.56
N LYS A 30 1.14 16.67 2.78
CA LYS A 30 1.54 15.35 3.25
C LYS A 30 1.15 15.19 4.70
N VAL A 31 0.23 14.27 4.96
CA VAL A 31 -0.29 13.96 6.29
C VAL A 31 0.14 12.56 6.69
N ILE A 32 0.81 12.45 7.84
CA ILE A 32 1.24 11.16 8.38
C ILE A 32 0.12 10.59 9.24
N VAL A 33 -0.62 9.64 8.68
CA VAL A 33 -1.64 8.87 9.42
C VAL A 33 -0.96 7.95 10.44
N GLY A 34 0.22 7.41 10.10
CA GLY A 34 0.96 6.49 10.95
C GLY A 34 0.48 5.05 10.78
N LYS A 35 0.60 4.23 11.82
CA LYS A 35 0.28 2.81 11.72
C LYS A 35 -1.24 2.60 11.73
N LEU A 36 -1.74 1.84 10.76
CA LEU A 36 -3.12 1.37 10.76
C LEU A 36 -3.31 0.32 11.87
N ASP A 37 -4.50 0.29 12.46
CA ASP A 37 -4.82 -0.74 13.44
C ASP A 37 -4.86 -2.12 12.76
N GLN A 38 -4.25 -3.09 13.43
CA GLN A 38 -4.04 -4.42 12.89
C GLN A 38 -3.79 -5.41 14.02
N ALA A 39 -4.76 -6.30 14.24
CA ALA A 39 -4.59 -7.42 15.14
C ALA A 39 -3.48 -8.36 14.65
N ARG A 40 -2.85 -9.07 15.59
CA ARG A 40 -1.74 -9.99 15.29
C ARG A 40 -2.19 -11.06 14.29
N GLY A 41 -1.49 -11.17 13.16
CA GLY A 41 -1.77 -12.17 12.14
C GLY A 41 -2.96 -11.83 11.22
N GLN A 42 -3.60 -10.68 11.40
CA GLN A 42 -4.77 -10.25 10.62
C GLN A 42 -4.39 -9.20 9.58
N ALA A 43 -5.24 -9.06 8.55
CA ALA A 43 -5.13 -7.98 7.58
C ALA A 43 -5.47 -6.62 8.24
N ALA A 44 -4.78 -5.56 7.85
CA ALA A 44 -5.07 -4.21 8.32
C ALA A 44 -6.44 -3.72 7.83
N GLN A 45 -7.23 -3.17 8.75
CA GLN A 45 -8.50 -2.52 8.46
C GLN A 45 -8.56 -1.22 9.25
N ALA A 46 -8.93 -0.12 8.59
CA ALA A 46 -9.07 1.16 9.24
C ALA A 46 -10.12 2.02 8.54
N THR A 47 -10.83 2.81 9.33
CA THR A 47 -11.69 3.89 8.85
C THR A 47 -11.10 5.20 9.34
N LEU A 48 -10.92 6.13 8.41
CA LEU A 48 -10.36 7.44 8.69
C LEU A 48 -11.34 8.52 8.28
N GLU A 49 -11.66 9.40 9.21
CA GLU A 49 -12.38 10.62 8.89
C GLU A 49 -11.37 11.70 8.54
N VAL A 50 -11.47 12.28 7.35
CA VAL A 50 -10.62 13.38 6.89
C VAL A 50 -11.42 14.64 6.68
N VAL A 51 -10.89 15.75 7.18
CA VAL A 51 -11.56 17.06 7.12
C VAL A 51 -10.81 18.00 6.20
N ARG A 52 -11.52 18.50 5.19
CA ARG A 52 -11.07 19.53 4.26
C ARG A 52 -11.53 20.90 4.74
N THR A 53 -10.65 21.89 4.66
CA THR A 53 -10.93 23.30 4.94
C THR A 53 -10.52 24.17 3.76
N SER A 54 -10.73 25.48 3.84
CA SER A 54 -10.24 26.45 2.86
C SER A 54 -8.72 26.45 2.70
N GLU A 55 -7.97 25.92 3.66
CA GLU A 55 -6.50 25.83 3.64
C GLU A 55 -5.99 24.51 3.05
N THR A 56 -6.88 23.55 2.78
CA THR A 56 -6.47 22.25 2.26
C THR A 56 -5.88 22.37 0.86
N PRO A 57 -4.66 21.84 0.62
CA PRO A 57 -4.09 21.82 -0.72
C PRO A 57 -4.90 20.97 -1.71
N ASP A 58 -4.84 21.33 -2.99
CA ASP A 58 -5.47 20.58 -4.09
C ASP A 58 -5.07 19.10 -4.14
N LEU A 59 -3.87 18.76 -3.64
CA LEU A 59 -3.37 17.40 -3.60
C LEU A 59 -2.75 17.13 -2.23
N VAL A 60 -3.28 16.14 -1.55
CA VAL A 60 -2.83 15.71 -0.22
C VAL A 60 -2.41 14.24 -0.27
N GLU A 61 -1.26 13.94 0.31
CA GLU A 61 -0.73 12.58 0.44
C GLU A 61 -0.96 12.07 1.86
N LEU A 62 -1.78 11.04 2.01
CA LEU A 62 -1.94 10.29 3.26
C LEU A 62 -0.88 9.19 3.31
N VAL A 63 0.03 9.28 4.28
CA VAL A 63 1.06 8.27 4.50
C VAL A 63 0.70 7.40 5.69
N PHE A 64 0.57 6.11 5.46
CA PHE A 64 0.21 5.13 6.48
C PHE A 64 1.11 3.91 6.43
N ASN A 65 1.26 3.26 7.58
CA ASN A 65 2.07 2.07 7.75
C ASN A 65 1.20 0.88 8.14
N PHE A 66 1.55 -0.32 7.73
CA PHE A 66 0.85 -1.56 8.07
C PHE A 66 1.83 -2.73 8.12
N LYS A 67 1.46 -3.82 8.79
CA LYS A 67 2.26 -5.05 8.78
C LYS A 67 1.91 -5.88 7.55
N GLN A 68 2.95 -6.31 6.84
CA GLN A 68 2.86 -7.29 5.77
C GLN A 68 3.65 -8.54 6.14
N GLY A 69 3.10 -9.70 5.83
CA GLY A 69 3.78 -10.98 5.87
C GLY A 69 4.37 -11.36 4.52
N ASP A 70 5.58 -11.90 4.51
CA ASP A 70 6.14 -12.53 3.32
C ASP A 70 7.11 -13.65 3.71
N TYR A 71 7.36 -14.56 2.79
CA TYR A 71 8.39 -15.56 2.92
C TYR A 71 9.71 -14.99 2.40
N VAL A 72 10.66 -14.80 3.30
CA VAL A 72 12.00 -14.35 2.95
C VAL A 72 12.98 -15.52 2.97
N CYS A 73 13.90 -15.52 2.02
CA CYS A 73 14.99 -16.48 2.04
C CYS A 73 15.95 -16.17 3.19
N THR A 74 16.27 -17.17 3.99
CA THR A 74 17.15 -17.05 5.17
C THR A 74 18.42 -17.85 5.03
N GLU A 75 18.46 -18.78 4.09
CA GLU A 75 19.62 -19.61 3.81
C GLU A 75 19.76 -19.79 2.30
N TYR A 76 20.95 -19.46 1.80
CA TYR A 76 21.31 -19.59 0.40
C TYR A 76 22.37 -20.67 0.23
N ARG A 77 22.28 -21.42 -0.85
CA ARG A 77 23.33 -22.33 -1.31
C ARG A 77 23.91 -21.81 -2.61
N THR A 78 25.23 -21.86 -2.72
CA THR A 78 25.92 -21.59 -3.97
C THR A 78 26.08 -22.88 -4.77
N ARG A 79 25.78 -22.80 -6.06
CA ARG A 79 26.00 -23.89 -7.01
C ARG A 79 26.78 -23.36 -8.20
N THR A 80 27.95 -23.94 -8.43
CA THR A 80 28.74 -23.67 -9.63
C THR A 80 28.30 -24.63 -10.73
N VAL A 81 27.88 -24.08 -11.86
CA VAL A 81 27.46 -24.84 -13.05
C VAL A 81 28.36 -24.46 -14.22
N TYR A 82 28.81 -25.46 -14.97
CA TYR A 82 29.54 -25.21 -16.22
C TYR A 82 28.54 -24.88 -17.32
N GLU A 83 28.63 -23.68 -17.88
CA GLU A 83 27.89 -23.30 -19.09
C GLU A 83 28.71 -23.71 -20.32
N PRO A 84 28.20 -24.62 -21.18
CA PRO A 84 28.92 -25.03 -22.37
C PRO A 84 29.09 -23.86 -23.33
N GLY A 85 30.24 -23.81 -23.99
CA GLY A 85 30.51 -22.82 -25.03
C GLY A 85 29.53 -22.94 -26.20
N TYR A 86 29.29 -21.83 -26.87
CA TYR A 86 28.47 -21.78 -28.07
C TYR A 86 29.17 -20.95 -29.14
N TYR A 87 28.79 -21.15 -30.40
CA TYR A 87 29.24 -20.29 -31.48
C TYR A 87 28.10 -19.37 -31.92
N ARG A 88 28.45 -18.15 -32.33
CA ARG A 88 27.55 -17.29 -33.10
C ARG A 88 28.11 -17.09 -34.50
N VAL A 89 27.23 -17.09 -35.49
CA VAL A 89 27.59 -16.76 -36.87
C VAL A 89 27.47 -15.24 -37.01
N VAL A 90 28.59 -14.59 -37.35
CA VAL A 90 28.60 -13.16 -37.67
C VAL A 90 28.91 -13.03 -39.14
N CYS A 91 27.99 -12.41 -39.88
CA CYS A 91 28.13 -12.14 -41.30
C CYS A 91 28.40 -10.65 -41.50
N ASN A 92 29.39 -10.34 -42.33
CA ASN A 92 29.71 -8.98 -42.75
C ASN A 92 29.63 -8.91 -44.27
N THR A 93 29.35 -7.72 -44.80
CA THR A 93 29.33 -7.47 -46.24
C THR A 93 30.52 -6.59 -46.62
N ASP A 94 31.25 -6.94 -47.67
CA ASP A 94 32.37 -6.14 -48.14
C ASP A 94 31.91 -4.95 -48.99
N ARG A 95 32.86 -4.11 -49.42
CA ARG A 95 32.59 -2.96 -50.30
C ARG A 95 32.10 -3.34 -51.71
N TYR A 96 32.17 -4.62 -52.07
CA TYR A 96 31.73 -5.17 -53.36
C TYR A 96 30.41 -5.95 -53.25
N GLY A 97 29.74 -5.89 -52.09
CA GLY A 97 28.45 -6.54 -51.86
C GLY A 97 28.54 -8.04 -51.56
N ARG A 98 29.73 -8.61 -51.37
CA ARG A 98 29.90 -10.03 -51.03
C ARG A 98 29.74 -10.22 -49.53
N GLN A 99 28.91 -11.18 -49.14
CA GLN A 99 28.68 -11.53 -47.75
C GLN A 99 29.65 -12.64 -47.32
N TYR A 100 30.36 -12.41 -46.22
CA TYR A 100 31.26 -13.39 -45.61
C TYR A 100 30.83 -13.63 -44.16
N CYS A 101 30.57 -14.89 -43.84
CA CYS A 101 30.16 -15.32 -42.51
C CYS A 101 31.29 -16.09 -41.84
N ARG A 102 31.55 -15.77 -40.57
CA ARG A 102 32.49 -16.54 -39.73
C ARG A 102 31.80 -16.95 -38.44
N ARG A 103 32.18 -18.12 -37.92
CA ARG A 103 31.79 -18.57 -36.59
C ARG A 103 32.72 -17.94 -35.57
N ILE A 104 32.15 -17.22 -34.61
CA ILE A 104 32.87 -16.74 -33.42
C ILE A 104 32.51 -17.69 -32.29
N TYR A 105 33.50 -18.37 -31.74
CA TYR A 105 33.33 -19.32 -30.64
C TYR A 105 33.51 -18.60 -29.31
N THR A 106 32.54 -18.74 -28.42
CA THR A 106 32.65 -18.37 -27.02
C THR A 106 33.01 -19.65 -26.25
N GLY A 107 34.13 -19.63 -25.52
CA GLY A 107 34.52 -20.75 -24.66
C GLY A 107 33.50 -20.99 -23.55
N GLY A 108 33.39 -22.24 -23.09
CA GLY A 108 32.58 -22.54 -21.91
C GLY A 108 33.18 -21.90 -20.67
N TYR A 109 32.35 -21.59 -19.68
CA TYR A 109 32.77 -20.96 -18.45
C TYR A 109 31.97 -21.48 -17.26
N TYR A 110 32.54 -21.40 -16.06
CA TYR A 110 31.83 -21.70 -14.84
C TYR A 110 31.06 -20.47 -14.37
N ARG A 111 29.79 -20.67 -14.04
CA ARG A 111 28.94 -19.65 -13.43
C ARG A 111 28.43 -20.13 -12.08
N THR A 112 28.53 -19.25 -11.09
CA THR A 112 27.98 -19.49 -9.77
C THR A 112 26.57 -18.91 -9.72
N TYR A 113 25.61 -19.73 -9.29
CA TYR A 113 24.26 -19.33 -8.97
C TYR A 113 24.04 -19.41 -7.48
N GLU A 114 23.28 -18.47 -6.95
CA GLU A 114 22.73 -18.55 -5.60
C GLU A 114 21.28 -19.04 -5.69
N GLU A 115 20.99 -20.13 -5.00
CA GLU A 115 19.64 -20.67 -4.86
C GLU A 115 19.20 -20.57 -3.40
N CYS A 116 17.94 -20.18 -3.19
CA CYS A 116 17.37 -20.18 -1.85
C CYS A 116 17.07 -21.62 -1.42
N VAL A 117 17.58 -22.04 -0.25
CA VAL A 117 17.33 -23.37 0.30
C VAL A 117 16.40 -23.37 1.51
N ARG A 118 16.22 -22.22 2.18
CA ARG A 118 15.30 -22.10 3.32
C ARG A 118 14.56 -20.77 3.31
N ASN A 119 13.23 -20.84 3.30
CA ASN A 119 12.34 -19.69 3.45
C ASN A 119 11.74 -19.66 4.85
N GLU A 120 11.69 -18.48 5.47
CA GLU A 120 10.99 -18.24 6.74
C GLU A 120 9.94 -17.14 6.56
N TYR A 121 8.77 -17.32 7.18
CA TYR A 121 7.73 -16.30 7.19
C TYR A 121 8.12 -15.17 8.15
N ARG A 122 8.12 -13.93 7.66
CA ARG A 122 8.42 -12.74 8.46
C ARG A 122 7.36 -11.67 8.27
N LEU A 123 7.10 -10.95 9.36
CA LEU A 123 6.29 -9.73 9.36
C LEU A 123 7.20 -8.51 9.33
N PHE A 124 6.97 -7.60 8.39
CA PHE A 124 7.66 -6.32 8.30
C PHE A 124 6.64 -5.18 8.22
N ASP A 125 7.06 -3.98 8.61
CA ASP A 125 6.28 -2.76 8.38
C ASP A 125 6.49 -2.29 6.94
N ASP A 126 5.41 -2.11 6.21
CA ASP A 126 5.40 -1.46 4.90
C ASP A 126 4.70 -0.10 5.01
N ALA A 127 5.13 0.84 4.18
CA ALA A 127 4.63 2.21 4.14
C ALA A 127 3.97 2.49 2.80
N ARG A 128 2.78 3.10 2.83
CA ARG A 128 1.98 3.40 1.65
C ARG A 128 1.52 4.84 1.63
N VAL A 129 1.27 5.30 0.40
CA VAL A 129 0.80 6.65 0.12
C VAL A 129 -0.49 6.55 -0.66
N LEU A 130 -1.57 7.09 -0.10
CA LEU A 130 -2.84 7.32 -0.77
C LEU A 130 -2.97 8.82 -1.05
N LYS A 131 -3.27 9.19 -2.29
CA LYS A 131 -3.44 10.60 -2.67
C LYS A 131 -4.92 10.98 -2.69
N LEU A 132 -5.23 12.15 -2.15
CA LEU A 132 -6.53 12.79 -2.24
C LEU A 132 -6.39 14.02 -3.13
N ASN A 133 -7.08 14.04 -4.26
CA ASN A 133 -7.00 15.11 -5.25
C ASN A 133 -8.32 15.91 -5.29
N PHE A 134 -8.26 17.11 -4.75
CA PHE A 134 -9.35 18.08 -4.62
C PHE A 134 -9.31 19.17 -5.69
N LYS A 135 -8.46 19.05 -6.73
CA LYS A 135 -8.32 20.06 -7.78
C LYS A 135 -9.64 20.44 -8.49
N LYS A 136 -10.63 19.54 -8.50
CA LYS A 136 -11.97 19.76 -9.07
C LYS A 136 -13.07 19.75 -8.00
N ALA A 137 -12.70 19.86 -6.73
CA ALA A 137 -13.65 19.96 -5.64
C ALA A 137 -14.24 21.38 -5.54
N ALA A 138 -15.26 21.57 -4.71
CA ALA A 138 -15.79 22.92 -4.45
C ALA A 138 -14.72 23.81 -3.81
N ASN A 139 -14.78 25.12 -4.01
CA ASN A 139 -13.98 26.04 -3.21
C ASN A 139 -14.69 26.24 -1.86
N LEU A 140 -13.95 26.16 -0.77
CA LEU A 140 -14.48 26.39 0.58
C LEU A 140 -14.22 27.82 1.02
N THR A 141 -15.20 28.44 1.66
CA THR A 141 -15.04 29.74 2.31
C THR A 141 -14.38 29.60 3.69
N ALA A 142 -13.96 30.71 4.28
CA ALA A 142 -13.32 30.69 5.59
C ALA A 142 -14.29 30.16 6.66
N GLY A 143 -13.90 29.08 7.33
CA GLY A 143 -14.70 28.42 8.37
C GLY A 143 -15.57 27.26 7.86
N GLU A 144 -15.70 27.07 6.55
CA GLU A 144 -16.35 25.87 6.00
C GLU A 144 -15.46 24.64 6.18
N ARG A 145 -16.09 23.53 6.55
CA ARG A 145 -15.46 22.23 6.76
C ARG A 145 -16.24 21.17 6.01
N GLU A 146 -15.53 20.33 5.27
CA GLU A 146 -16.11 19.15 4.64
C GLU A 146 -15.44 17.90 5.17
N THR A 147 -16.26 16.92 5.51
CA THR A 147 -15.81 15.64 6.04
C THR A 147 -15.95 14.55 4.99
N PHE A 148 -14.94 13.69 4.92
CA PHE A 148 -14.92 12.50 4.09
C PHE A 148 -14.47 11.31 4.91
N THR A 149 -15.08 10.15 4.66
CA THR A 149 -14.66 8.89 5.27
C THR A 149 -13.83 8.10 4.27
N VAL A 150 -12.62 7.70 4.65
CA VAL A 150 -11.74 6.85 3.85
C VAL A 150 -11.58 5.52 4.57
N ASN A 151 -12.06 4.44 3.95
CA ASN A 151 -11.86 3.09 4.45
C ASN A 151 -10.69 2.41 3.76
N PHE A 152 -9.88 1.75 4.55
CA PHE A 152 -8.71 0.97 4.15
C PHE A 152 -8.98 -0.49 4.50
N ALA A 153 -8.89 -1.36 3.50
CA ALA A 153 -8.97 -2.81 3.72
C ALA A 153 -7.82 -3.50 2.98
N GLN A 154 -6.85 -4.01 3.74
CA GLN A 154 -5.81 -4.87 3.19
C GLN A 154 -6.43 -6.20 2.75
N ARG A 155 -6.08 -6.71 1.57
CA ARG A 155 -6.68 -7.95 1.03
C ARG A 155 -6.35 -9.20 1.86
N GLY A 156 -5.21 -9.20 2.54
CA GLY A 156 -4.69 -10.28 3.38
C GLY A 156 -3.39 -9.82 4.04
N ILE A 157 -2.98 -10.41 5.16
CA ILE A 157 -1.77 -9.99 5.87
C ILE A 157 -0.51 -10.14 5.00
N ASP A 158 -0.52 -11.10 4.10
CA ASP A 158 0.50 -11.44 3.10
C ASP A 158 0.42 -10.61 1.81
N SER A 159 -0.52 -9.67 1.72
CA SER A 159 -0.75 -8.85 0.54
C SER A 159 -0.32 -7.41 0.78
N SER A 160 0.44 -6.86 -0.16
CA SER A 160 0.73 -5.42 -0.21
C SER A 160 -0.38 -4.61 -0.89
N ARG A 161 -1.50 -5.26 -1.24
CA ARG A 161 -2.64 -4.64 -1.94
C ARG A 161 -3.73 -4.25 -0.96
N PHE A 162 -4.29 -3.06 -1.18
CA PHE A 162 -5.41 -2.51 -0.44
C PHE A 162 -6.59 -2.28 -1.37
N ASN A 163 -7.79 -2.46 -0.82
CA ASN A 163 -9.01 -1.88 -1.33
C ASN A 163 -9.27 -0.60 -0.56
N TYR A 164 -9.60 0.46 -1.29
CA TYR A 164 -9.93 1.75 -0.71
C TYR A 164 -11.34 2.13 -1.14
N THR A 165 -12.07 2.76 -0.23
CA THR A 165 -13.32 3.45 -0.55
C THR A 165 -13.31 4.80 0.12
N ALA A 166 -13.78 5.83 -0.58
CA ALA A 166 -13.97 7.16 -0.01
C ALA A 166 -15.42 7.60 -0.20
N THR A 167 -16.02 8.13 0.86
CA THR A 167 -17.39 8.65 0.87
C THR A 167 -17.40 10.09 1.39
N SER A 168 -18.39 10.86 0.96
CA SER A 168 -18.65 12.21 1.46
C SER A 168 -20.00 12.21 2.15
N ASP A 169 -20.11 12.89 3.27
CA ASP A 169 -21.34 12.94 4.07
C ASP A 169 -22.51 13.56 3.31
N ASN A 170 -22.24 14.52 2.41
CA ASN A 170 -23.28 15.30 1.72
C ASN A 170 -23.53 14.86 0.27
N ALA A 171 -22.99 13.73 -0.19
CA ALA A 171 -23.14 13.18 -1.54
C ALA A 171 -22.90 14.17 -2.72
N ALA A 172 -22.30 15.34 -2.46
CA ALA A 172 -22.08 16.42 -3.43
C ALA A 172 -20.98 16.11 -4.45
N TYR A 173 -20.18 15.07 -4.17
CA TYR A 173 -19.00 14.71 -4.96
C TYR A 173 -19.23 13.44 -5.77
N ASP A 174 -18.74 13.45 -7.00
CA ASP A 174 -18.34 12.27 -7.74
C ASP A 174 -16.90 11.92 -7.34
N ILE A 175 -16.75 10.80 -6.62
CA ILE A 175 -15.46 10.35 -6.07
C ILE A 175 -15.01 9.15 -6.88
N THR A 176 -13.90 9.31 -7.61
CA THR A 176 -13.35 8.26 -8.45
C THR A 176 -11.99 7.81 -7.96
N PHE A 177 -11.76 6.50 -7.95
CA PHE A 177 -10.47 5.92 -7.59
C PHE A 177 -9.69 5.52 -8.85
N SER A 178 -8.39 5.82 -8.86
CA SER A 178 -7.48 5.33 -9.90
C SER A 178 -6.18 4.84 -9.27
N THR A 179 -5.64 3.77 -9.84
CA THR A 179 -4.26 3.34 -9.58
C THR A 179 -3.47 3.43 -10.88
N PHE A 180 -2.39 4.21 -10.88
CA PHE A 180 -1.47 4.30 -12.03
C PHE A 180 -0.03 4.22 -11.53
N LEU A 181 0.74 3.24 -12.01
CA LEU A 181 2.14 3.02 -11.61
C LEU A 181 2.33 3.00 -10.07
N ARG A 182 1.43 2.30 -9.35
CA ARG A 182 1.41 2.21 -7.88
C ARG A 182 1.09 3.52 -7.14
N LYS A 183 0.53 4.51 -7.83
CA LYS A 183 -0.01 5.74 -7.21
C LYS A 183 -1.52 5.58 -7.06
N ASP A 184 -1.94 5.24 -5.86
CA ASP A 184 -3.35 5.15 -5.49
C ASP A 184 -3.88 6.56 -5.25
N THR A 185 -4.90 6.97 -6.00
CA THR A 185 -5.42 8.35 -5.96
C THR A 185 -6.94 8.38 -6.01
N PHE A 186 -7.55 9.11 -5.09
CA PHE A 186 -8.95 9.55 -5.18
C PHE A 186 -9.03 10.91 -5.84
N PHE A 187 -9.97 11.07 -6.76
CA PHE A 187 -10.32 12.36 -7.38
C PHE A 187 -11.71 12.77 -6.92
N PHE A 188 -11.79 13.97 -6.34
CA PHE A 188 -13.03 14.56 -5.87
C PHE A 188 -13.47 15.61 -6.88
N LYS A 189 -14.60 15.37 -7.53
CA LYS A 189 -15.21 16.30 -8.48
C LYS A 189 -16.60 16.69 -7.99
N LEU A 190 -16.88 17.99 -7.91
CA LEU A 190 -18.23 18.46 -7.62
C LEU A 190 -19.19 18.01 -8.75
N LYS A 191 -20.37 17.51 -8.37
CA LYS A 191 -21.41 17.06 -9.32
C LYS A 191 -22.00 18.21 -10.13
#